data_AF-A0A9Q3YJS9-F1
#
_entry.id   AF-A0A9Q3YJS9-F1
#
_cell.length_a   1.000
_cell.length_b   1.000
_cell.length_c   1.000
_cell.angle_alpha   90.00
_cell.angle_beta   90.00
_cell.angle_gamma   90.00
#
_symmetry.space_group_name_H-M   'P 1'
#
loop_
_entity.id
_entity.type
_entity.pdbx_description
1 polymer ?
#
loop_
_entity_poly.entity_id
_entity_poly.type
_entity_poly.pdbx_seq_one_letter_code
_entity_poly.pdbx_strand_id
1 'polypeptide(L)' 'MNDLLLLTNLLSLAGFSLTLARHILLKRKLLKLKQDMTLHKQEQGINEGLWKLFNARTNKMLRFWQ' A
#
# COMPACT_ATOMS: atom_id res chain seq x y z
N MET A 1 29.15 3.79 25.49
CA MET A 1 29.28 3.37 24.07
C MET A 1 28.22 2.33 23.68
N ASN A 2 27.93 1.35 24.54
CA ASN A 2 26.88 0.34 24.30
C ASN A 2 25.44 0.90 24.29
N ASP A 3 25.12 1.89 25.13
CA ASP A 3 23.75 2.45 25.19
C ASP A 3 23.36 3.20 23.91
N LEU A 4 24.33 3.89 23.29
CA LEU A 4 24.13 4.59 22.02
C LEU A 4 23.82 3.60 20.89
N LEU A 5 24.55 2.47 20.85
CA LEU A 5 24.34 1.39 19.88
C LEU A 5 22.97 0.72 20.04
N LEU A 6 22.53 0.50 21.28
CA LEU A 6 21.21 -0.06 21.58
C LEU A 6 20.08 0.88 21.12
N LEU A 7 20.20 2.18 21.39
CA LEU A 7 19.25 3.20 20.94
C LEU A 7 19.16 3.27 19.41
N THR A 8 20.30 3.28 18.71
CA THR A 8 20.31 3.30 17.24
C THR A 8 19.70 2.04 16.63
N ASN A 9 19.93 0.87 17.24
CA ASN A 9 19.33 -0.38 16.79
C ASN A 9 17.82 -0.40 17.00
N LEU A 10 17.33 0.09 18.15
CA LEU A 10 15.90 0.22 18.42
C LEU A 10 15.21 1.19 17.45
N LEU A 11 15.82 2.34 17.17
CA LEU A 11 15.30 3.31 16.20
C LEU A 11 15.27 2.73 14.78
N SER A 12 16.31 2.01 14.39
CA SER A 12 16.39 1.34 13.09
C SER A 12 15.30 0.26 12.98
N LEU A 13 15.15 -0.58 14.00
CA LEU A 13 14.13 -1.63 14.04
C LEU A 13 12.71 -1.04 13.98
N ALA A 14 12.47 0.06 14.69
CA ALA A 14 11.19 0.77 14.65
C ALA A 14 10.90 1.33 13.24
N GLY A 15 11.89 1.94 12.60
CA GLY A 15 11.78 2.45 11.22
C GLY A 15 11.51 1.34 10.20
N PHE A 16 12.21 0.21 10.31
CA PHE A 16 11.98 -0.96 9.45
C PHE A 16 10.60 -1.57 9.69
N SER A 17 10.18 -1.71 10.94
CA SER A 17 8.87 -2.27 11.31
C SER A 17 7.73 -1.41 10.77
N LEU A 18 7.86 -0.07 10.86
CA LEU A 18 6.89 0.87 10.30
C LEU A 18 6.81 0.74 8.78
N THR A 19 7.95 0.69 8.10
CA THR A 19 8.03 0.51 6.65
C THR A 19 7.39 -0.80 6.21
N LEU A 20 7.69 -1.90 6.93
CA LEU A 20 7.12 -3.22 6.66
C LEU A 20 5.60 -3.23 6.84
N ALA A 21 5.09 -2.62 7.92
CA ALA A 21 3.65 -2.48 8.16
C ALA A 21 2.96 -1.70 7.02
N ARG A 22 3.54 -0.58 6.59
CA ARG A 22 3.06 0.20 5.43
C ARG A 22 3.06 -0.62 4.15
N HIS A 23 4.13 -1.39 3.91
CA HIS A 23 4.25 -2.25 2.73
C HIS A 23 3.19 -3.36 2.72
N ILE A 24 2.94 -4.01 3.85
CA ILE A 24 1.89 -5.03 3.98
C ILE A 24 0.50 -4.42 3.72
N LEU A 25 0.21 -3.25 4.28
CA LEU A 25 -1.06 -2.55 4.04
C LEU A 25 -1.24 -2.15 2.56
N LEU A 26 -0.17 -1.68 1.91
CA LEU A 26 -0.17 -1.38 0.48
C LEU A 26 -0.48 -2.64 -0.35
N LYS A 27 0.21 -3.75 -0.06
CA LYS A 27 0.01 -5.02 -0.77
C LYS A 27 -1.43 -5.54 -0.62
N ARG A 28 -2.01 -5.43 0.58
CA ARG A 28 -3.42 -5.79 0.83
C ARG A 28 -4.38 -4.93 0.01
N LYS A 29 -4.16 -3.62 -0.04
CA LYS A 29 -4.99 -2.69 -0.82
C LYS A 29 -4.87 -2.94 -2.33
N LEU A 30 -3.68 -3.25 -2.83
CA LEU A 30 -3.44 -3.60 -4.23
C LEU A 30 -4.13 -4.91 -4.63
N LEU A 31 -4.07 -5.93 -3.78
CA LEU A 31 -4.80 -7.19 -3.98
C LEU A 31 -6.31 -6.95 -4.11
N LYS A 32 -6.88 -6.14 -3.20
CA LYS A 32 -8.30 -5.79 -3.25
C LYS A 32 -8.65 -4.98 -4.51
N LEU A 33 -7.79 -4.04 -4.92
CA LEU A 33 -7.97 -3.31 -6.18
C LEU A 33 -7.96 -4.24 -7.39
N LYS A 34 -7.04 -5.20 -7.44
CA LYS A 34 -6.98 -6.19 -8.53
C LYS A 34 -8.27 -7.02 -8.60
N GLN A 35 -8.79 -7.47 -7.46
CA GLN A 35 -10.06 -8.21 -7.40
C GLN A 35 -11.22 -7.36 -7.92
N ASP A 36 -11.36 -6.13 -7.43
CA ASP A 36 -12.47 -5.25 -7.83
C ASP A 36 -12.39 -4.88 -9.32
N MET A 37 -11.19 -4.65 -9.86
CA MET A 37 -11.01 -4.43 -11.30
C MET A 37 -11.32 -5.67 -12.13
N THR A 38 -11.02 -6.87 -11.62
CA THR A 38 -11.32 -8.12 -12.32
C THR A 38 -12.84 -8.36 -12.36
N LEU A 39 -13.52 -8.13 -11.24
CA LEU A 39 -14.98 -8.21 -11.15
C LEU A 39 -15.64 -7.19 -12.10
N HIS A 40 -15.23 -5.92 -12.02
CA HIS A 40 -15.76 -4.86 -12.89
C HIS A 40 -15.52 -5.16 -14.38
N LYS A 41 -14.35 -5.71 -14.72
CA LYS A 41 -14.03 -6.14 -16.09
C LYS A 41 -14.94 -7.29 -16.56
N GLN A 42 -15.28 -8.23 -15.68
CA GLN A 42 -16.19 -9.33 -16.01
C GLN A 42 -17.63 -8.86 -16.19
N GLU A 43 -18.09 -7.90 -15.38
CA GLU A 43 -19.48 -7.42 -15.41
C GLU A 43 -19.74 -6.37 -16.50
N GLN A 44 -18.81 -5.44 -16.71
CA GLN A 44 -19.01 -4.27 -17.58
C GLN A 44 -17.98 -4.12 -18.70
N GLY A 45 -17.03 -5.06 -18.80
CA GLY A 45 -15.92 -4.95 -19.73
C GLY A 45 -14.86 -3.94 -19.30
N ILE A 46 -13.89 -3.67 -20.18
CA ILE A 46 -12.87 -2.66 -19.96
C ILE A 46 -13.47 -1.31 -20.37
N ASN A 47 -13.95 -0.55 -19.40
CA ASN A 47 -14.58 0.76 -19.62
C ASN A 47 -13.90 1.87 -18.80
N GLU A 48 -14.33 3.12 -19.03
CA GLU A 48 -13.79 4.29 -18.34
C GLU A 48 -14.08 4.28 -16.82
N GLY A 49 -15.12 3.56 -16.38
CA GLY A 49 -15.41 3.30 -14.97
C GLY A 49 -14.29 2.50 -14.29
N LEU A 50 -13.73 1.51 -14.97
CA LEU A 50 -12.59 0.73 -14.48
C LEU A 50 -11.33 1.60 -14.34
N TRP A 51 -11.12 2.53 -15.27
CA TRP A 51 -10.02 3.50 -15.22
C TRP A 51 -10.17 4.49 -14.06
N LYS A 52 -11.39 5.01 -13.83
CA LYS A 52 -11.69 5.87 -12.68
C LYS A 52 -11.52 5.12 -11.35
N LEU A 53 -11.94 3.87 -11.27
CA LEU A 53 -11.78 3.02 -10.07
C LEU A 53 -10.29 2.82 -9.74
N PHE A 54 -9.49 2.49 -10.74
CA PHE A 54 -8.03 2.37 -10.61
C PHE A 54 -7.41 3.68 -10.12
N ASN A 55 -7.65 4.79 -10.82
CA ASN A 55 -7.06 6.08 -10.45
C ASN A 55 -7.49 6.53 -9.05
N ALA A 56 -8.75 6.40 -8.67
CA ALA A 56 -9.24 6.80 -7.35
C ALA A 56 -8.58 5.99 -6.22
N ARG A 57 -8.43 4.67 -6.38
CA ARG A 57 -7.80 3.80 -5.39
C ARG A 57 -6.30 3.99 -5.33
N THR A 58 -5.63 4.14 -6.47
CA THR A 58 -4.18 4.34 -6.55
C THR A 58 -3.79 5.70 -5.99
N ASN A 59 -4.54 6.78 -6.26
CA ASN A 59 -4.29 8.09 -5.65
C ASN A 59 -4.42 8.07 -4.12
N LYS A 60 -5.44 7.39 -3.59
CA LYS A 60 -5.58 7.19 -2.12
C LYS A 60 -4.43 6.39 -1.53
N MET A 61 -3.83 5.45 -2.28
CA MET A 61 -2.66 4.69 -1.82
C MET A 61 -1.38 5.53 -1.85
N LEU A 62 -1.17 6.31 -2.90
CA LEU A 62 -0.01 7.20 -3.03
C LEU A 62 -0.02 8.32 -1.97
N ARG A 63 -1.18 8.92 -1.70
CA ARG A 63 -1.35 9.89 -0.61
C ARG A 63 -1.11 9.33 0.79
N PHE A 64 -1.20 8.01 0.96
CA PHE A 64 -0.89 7.37 2.25
C PHE A 64 0.63 7.13 2.41
N TRP A 65 1.39 7.28 1.32
CA TRP A 65 2.84 7.11 1.27
C TRP A 65 3.61 8.45 1.29
N GLN A 66 2.98 9.55 0.86
CA GLN A 66 3.40 10.92 1.22
C GLN A 66 3.22 11.14 2.73
#